data_AF-A0A0J9ESW4-F1
#
_entry.id   AF-A0A0J9ESW4-F1
#
_cell.length_a   1.000
_cell.length_b   1.000
_cell.length_c   1.000
_cell.angle_alpha   90.00
_cell.angle_beta   90.00
_cell.angle_gamma   90.00
#
_symmetry.space_group_name_H-M   'P 1'
#
loop_
_entity.id
_entity.type
_entity.pdbx_description
1 polymer ?
#
loop_
_entity_poly.entity_id
_entity_poly.type
_entity_poly.pdbx_seq_one_letter_code
_entity_poly.pdbx_strand_id
1 'polypeptide(L)'
;MARHQMMPSIECQTPIVARKRLAPEDKGKQAKRVKREPQKQQPKYYRRSVRLSDKKALTTDSPTRIYNREQNTKPNDKRPCEDQARSSPKRPRSSTSSAIEYPFVEEQRDIANWKKVDLIGYWCKNDRWPIEYFEAQPGQIENMSHLLAKKKSTASLRPKNSNSSLVTGSNTPTDQESRDGKSAKYRSATYETVLATKGSFMRKSDLGITDRSKGICKELLERDQPVPKHTLFRDDTFDEFCQRLQGKNKSRVIQDISRVIVPSAESLAVDGAKNLKHLVESVNEQWSSSIAFCGPRPQPDYAVGFGRSAFTEDQLKTFEPFLGYDPDTYSSYFLATFYMYFPFLTSEVKGTAALDIADRQNAHSMTLSVRGVVELFKLVGREEEANREILAFSISHDHRTVRMYGHYAVIEGDKTSFYRHPIKTFDFTSEEGKDKWSAYTFTKNVYDIWMPDHLKRIRSAIDEIPRGLCRLSRSYTQYFLHPTDAAGIEATKEAEIACINIGG
;
A
#
# COMPACT_ATOMS: atom_id res chain seq x y z
N MET A 1 48.90 -55.16 -12.06
CA MET A 1 48.41 -55.12 -10.66
C MET A 1 46.93 -55.54 -10.65
N ALA A 2 46.29 -55.73 -9.49
CA ALA A 2 44.94 -56.32 -9.29
C ALA A 2 43.88 -55.87 -10.33
N ARG A 3 42.99 -56.68 -10.94
CA ARG A 3 42.40 -58.03 -10.68
C ARG A 3 41.33 -58.07 -9.56
N HIS A 4 40.31 -58.94 -9.73
CA HIS A 4 39.12 -59.20 -8.87
C HIS A 4 37.95 -58.19 -9.00
N GLN A 5 36.66 -58.60 -8.97
CA GLN A 5 36.05 -59.89 -9.37
C GLN A 5 34.55 -59.69 -9.75
N MET A 6 33.73 -60.76 -9.75
CA MET A 6 32.45 -60.86 -10.49
C MET A 6 31.31 -61.37 -9.58
N MET A 7 30.05 -61.13 -10.00
CA MET A 7 28.78 -61.78 -9.58
C MET A 7 28.08 -61.32 -8.27
N PRO A 8 26.74 -61.56 -8.12
CA PRO A 8 25.85 -60.74 -7.28
C PRO A 8 25.09 -61.50 -6.16
N SER A 9 24.31 -60.76 -5.34
CA SER A 9 23.23 -61.31 -4.49
C SER A 9 21.86 -60.85 -5.02
N ILE A 10 21.08 -61.73 -5.67
CA ILE A 10 20.08 -62.63 -5.05
C ILE A 10 18.79 -61.86 -4.69
N GLU A 11 17.75 -62.05 -5.50
CA GLU A 11 16.36 -61.80 -5.10
C GLU A 11 15.95 -62.76 -3.97
N CYS A 12 15.09 -62.31 -3.06
CA CYS A 12 14.47 -63.20 -2.07
C CYS A 12 12.95 -63.06 -2.11
N GLN A 13 12.32 -63.69 -3.10
CA GLN A 13 10.88 -63.93 -3.10
C GLN A 13 10.57 -65.20 -2.29
N THR A 14 9.71 -65.12 -1.28
CA THR A 14 8.96 -66.28 -0.75
C THR A 14 7.53 -65.87 -0.40
N PRO A 15 6.48 -66.61 -0.82
CA PRO A 15 5.08 -66.19 -0.67
C PRO A 15 4.36 -66.89 0.48
N ILE A 16 3.59 -66.16 1.31
CA ILE A 16 2.68 -66.77 2.30
C ILE A 16 1.26 -66.17 2.23
N VAL A 17 0.40 -66.91 1.51
CA VAL A 17 -1.00 -67.24 1.82
C VAL A 17 -1.93 -66.13 2.34
N ALA A 18 -2.88 -65.73 1.48
CA ALA A 18 -4.05 -64.95 1.89
C ALA A 18 -4.95 -65.72 2.86
N ARG A 19 -5.35 -65.07 3.97
CA ARG A 19 -6.27 -65.66 4.96
C ARG A 19 -7.60 -64.89 5.00
N LYS A 20 -8.58 -65.37 4.23
CA LYS A 20 -9.97 -64.89 4.31
C LYS A 20 -10.46 -64.91 5.75
N ARG A 21 -10.96 -63.79 6.27
CA ARG A 21 -11.85 -63.77 7.44
C ARG A 21 -13.28 -63.62 6.92
N LEU A 22 -14.15 -64.59 7.20
CA LEU A 22 -15.58 -64.45 6.96
C LEU A 22 -16.17 -63.49 8.01
N ALA A 23 -17.20 -62.75 7.62
CA ALA A 23 -18.08 -62.05 8.54
C ALA A 23 -19.14 -63.01 9.11
N PRO A 24 -19.58 -62.83 10.36
CA PRO A 24 -20.76 -63.51 10.89
C PRO A 24 -22.05 -62.70 10.60
N GLU A 25 -22.91 -63.27 9.76
CA GLU A 25 -24.36 -63.08 9.83
C GLU A 25 -24.92 -63.75 11.10
N ASP A 26 -26.14 -63.52 11.58
CA ASP A 26 -27.06 -62.37 11.55
C ASP A 26 -28.04 -62.59 12.73
N LYS A 27 -28.51 -61.52 13.38
CA LYS A 27 -29.74 -61.51 14.22
C LYS A 27 -30.39 -60.12 14.18
N GLY A 28 -31.00 -59.78 13.05
CA GLY A 28 -31.69 -58.50 12.87
C GLY A 28 -32.85 -58.24 13.85
N LYS A 29 -33.20 -56.96 13.99
CA LYS A 29 -34.49 -56.50 14.54
C LYS A 29 -35.12 -55.49 13.60
N GLN A 30 -36.29 -55.82 13.06
CA GLN A 30 -37.06 -54.90 12.21
C GLN A 30 -37.60 -53.73 13.03
N ALA A 31 -37.37 -52.50 12.56
CA ALA A 31 -38.07 -51.30 13.02
C ALA A 31 -38.81 -50.67 11.82
N LYS A 32 -40.08 -50.29 12.02
CA LYS A 32 -40.99 -49.95 10.90
C LYS A 32 -40.67 -48.58 10.29
N ARG A 33 -40.48 -48.59 8.95
CA ARG A 33 -40.35 -47.40 8.10
C ARG A 33 -41.68 -46.64 8.04
N VAL A 34 -41.75 -45.45 8.66
CA VAL A 34 -42.92 -44.56 8.55
C VAL A 34 -42.62 -43.45 7.54
N LYS A 35 -43.41 -43.36 6.47
CA LYS A 35 -43.43 -42.18 5.58
C LYS A 35 -43.96 -40.97 6.35
N ARG A 36 -43.31 -39.81 6.16
CA ARG A 36 -43.96 -38.49 6.26
C ARG A 36 -43.58 -37.68 5.03
N GLU A 37 -44.59 -37.18 4.32
CA GLU A 37 -44.43 -36.32 3.15
C GLU A 37 -44.39 -34.83 3.57
N PRO A 38 -43.81 -33.93 2.76
CA PRO A 38 -43.43 -32.59 3.21
C PRO A 38 -44.63 -31.63 3.28
N GLN A 39 -44.92 -31.12 4.47
CA GLN A 39 -46.01 -30.16 4.67
C GLN A 39 -45.55 -28.73 4.34
N LYS A 40 -46.01 -28.19 3.19
CA LYS A 40 -45.85 -26.77 2.85
C LYS A 40 -46.55 -25.88 3.88
N GLN A 41 -45.85 -24.89 4.43
CA GLN A 41 -46.48 -23.69 5.01
C GLN A 41 -45.70 -22.44 4.58
N GLN A 42 -46.45 -21.37 4.25
CA GLN A 42 -45.94 -20.08 3.76
C GLN A 42 -45.82 -19.04 4.90
N PRO A 43 -45.19 -17.87 4.69
CA PRO A 43 -44.62 -17.07 5.78
C PRO A 43 -45.65 -16.33 6.64
N LYS A 44 -45.37 -16.26 7.95
CA LYS A 44 -46.13 -15.45 8.91
C LYS A 44 -45.62 -14.01 8.95
N TYR A 45 -46.30 -13.11 8.24
CA TYR A 45 -46.23 -11.67 8.54
C TYR A 45 -47.01 -11.37 9.83
N TYR A 46 -46.42 -10.66 10.80
CA TYR A 46 -47.22 -9.87 11.75
C TYR A 46 -46.48 -8.67 12.38
N ARG A 47 -46.92 -7.47 11.96
CA ARG A 47 -46.96 -6.16 12.67
C ARG A 47 -46.50 -6.12 14.14
N ARG A 48 -45.53 -5.23 14.44
CA ARG A 48 -45.47 -4.27 15.58
C ARG A 48 -44.15 -3.47 15.49
N SER A 49 -44.00 -2.23 15.95
CA SER A 49 -44.97 -1.14 16.23
C SER A 49 -44.21 0.17 16.47
N VAL A 50 -44.74 1.31 16.00
CA VAL A 50 -44.26 2.64 16.41
C VAL A 50 -44.59 2.88 17.88
N ARG A 51 -43.66 3.50 18.63
CA ARG A 51 -43.96 4.20 19.90
C ARG A 51 -43.21 5.53 19.96
N LEU A 52 -43.96 6.61 19.88
CA LEU A 52 -43.60 7.91 20.46
C LEU A 52 -43.80 7.85 21.98
N SER A 53 -43.01 8.62 22.73
CA SER A 53 -43.16 8.83 24.18
C SER A 53 -42.74 10.26 24.54
N ASP A 54 -43.67 11.21 24.47
CA ASP A 54 -43.49 12.58 24.94
C ASP A 54 -43.76 12.73 26.45
N LYS A 55 -42.96 13.59 27.10
CA LYS A 55 -43.25 14.49 28.26
C LYS A 55 -41.92 14.98 28.84
N LYS A 56 -41.59 16.27 28.81
CA LYS A 56 -42.10 17.38 29.65
C LYS A 56 -41.97 17.07 31.16
N ALA A 57 -41.11 17.68 31.98
CA ALA A 57 -40.57 19.06 32.14
C ALA A 57 -41.30 19.89 33.22
N LEU A 58 -40.49 20.45 34.13
CA LEU A 58 -40.80 21.49 35.13
C LEU A 58 -39.42 22.08 35.53
N THR A 59 -39.00 23.32 35.22
CA THR A 59 -39.50 24.68 35.53
C THR A 59 -39.57 25.03 37.02
N THR A 60 -38.61 25.86 37.46
CA THR A 60 -38.76 26.84 38.55
C THR A 60 -37.83 28.02 38.28
N ASP A 61 -38.17 29.19 38.81
CA ASP A 61 -37.78 30.49 38.23
C ASP A 61 -36.52 31.18 38.82
N SER A 62 -36.23 32.35 38.24
CA SER A 62 -35.25 33.39 38.62
C SER A 62 -35.68 34.14 39.92
N PRO A 63 -35.10 35.30 40.38
CA PRO A 63 -34.08 36.18 39.76
C PRO A 63 -33.06 36.92 40.69
N THR A 64 -32.10 37.63 40.07
CA THR A 64 -31.33 38.82 40.61
C THR A 64 -30.46 38.60 41.88
N ARG A 65 -29.37 39.37 42.14
CA ARG A 65 -29.11 40.80 41.88
C ARG A 65 -27.59 41.12 41.85
N ILE A 66 -27.25 42.35 41.48
CA ILE A 66 -25.90 42.93 41.41
C ILE A 66 -25.35 43.29 42.81
N TYR A 67 -24.03 43.17 43.03
CA TYR A 67 -23.25 44.15 43.82
C TYR A 67 -21.77 44.18 43.44
N ASN A 68 -21.17 45.37 43.45
CA ASN A 68 -19.74 45.61 43.21
C ASN A 68 -18.91 45.40 44.48
N ARG A 69 -17.60 45.12 44.32
CA ARG A 69 -16.59 45.54 45.30
C ARG A 69 -15.23 45.80 44.67
N GLU A 70 -14.84 47.07 44.64
CA GLU A 70 -13.46 47.49 44.42
C GLU A 70 -12.63 47.27 45.70
N GLN A 71 -11.31 47.14 45.58
CA GLN A 71 -10.39 47.87 46.47
C GLN A 71 -8.98 48.00 45.86
N ASN A 72 -8.36 49.15 46.09
CA ASN A 72 -7.11 49.61 45.44
C ASN A 72 -5.86 49.29 46.30
N THR A 73 -4.68 49.12 45.68
CA THR A 73 -3.43 49.66 46.26
C THR A 73 -2.28 49.89 45.24
N LYS A 74 -1.84 51.15 45.16
CA LYS A 74 -0.52 51.74 44.76
C LYS A 74 -0.40 53.05 45.58
N PRO A 75 0.77 53.56 46.02
CA PRO A 75 1.94 54.01 45.22
C PRO A 75 3.28 53.45 45.81
N ASN A 76 4.52 53.93 45.61
CA ASN A 76 5.19 55.05 44.89
C ASN A 76 6.30 54.46 43.97
N ASP A 77 6.94 55.11 42.99
CA ASP A 77 7.15 56.52 42.57
C ASP A 77 8.37 57.29 43.17
N LYS A 78 9.43 57.46 42.36
CA LYS A 78 10.40 58.60 42.30
C LYS A 78 11.62 58.34 41.38
N ARG A 79 12.01 59.38 40.62
CA ARG A 79 13.35 59.61 39.99
C ARG A 79 14.03 60.78 40.77
N PRO A 80 15.12 61.46 40.33
CA PRO A 80 16.13 61.20 39.26
C PRO A 80 17.60 61.43 39.72
N CYS A 81 18.58 61.35 38.81
CA CYS A 81 19.57 62.43 38.57
C CYS A 81 20.33 62.21 37.24
N GLU A 82 20.99 63.26 36.74
CA GLU A 82 21.88 63.29 35.55
C GLU A 82 23.30 63.73 35.98
N ASP A 83 24.32 63.53 35.13
CA ASP A 83 25.45 64.48 35.00
C ASP A 83 26.18 64.32 33.62
N GLN A 84 27.06 65.26 33.24
CA GLN A 84 27.52 65.48 31.85
C GLN A 84 29.07 65.52 31.63
N ALA A 85 29.47 65.79 30.37
CA ALA A 85 30.79 66.30 29.87
C ALA A 85 31.94 65.29 29.55
N ARG A 86 32.87 65.52 28.60
CA ARG A 86 32.98 66.51 27.47
C ARG A 86 34.05 66.14 26.40
N SER A 87 33.77 66.51 25.14
CA SER A 87 34.71 66.93 24.05
C SER A 87 35.77 66.00 23.41
N SER A 88 36.04 66.24 22.12
CA SER A 88 37.02 65.57 21.20
C SER A 88 38.21 66.49 20.87
N PRO A 89 39.28 66.07 20.11
CA PRO A 89 39.27 66.30 18.64
C PRO A 89 40.22 65.46 17.70
N LYS A 90 39.81 65.28 16.41
CA LYS A 90 40.61 65.28 15.13
C LYS A 90 41.76 64.25 14.93
N ARG A 91 42.17 63.80 13.72
CA ARG A 91 41.70 63.62 12.29
C ARG A 91 42.93 63.03 11.50
N PRO A 92 42.94 62.67 10.19
CA PRO A 92 41.91 62.46 9.15
C PRO A 92 41.92 60.96 8.69
N ARG A 93 41.86 60.44 7.43
CA ARG A 93 41.71 60.95 6.02
C ARG A 93 41.27 59.80 5.07
N SER A 94 40.53 60.12 3.98
CA SER A 94 40.47 59.43 2.66
C SER A 94 40.02 57.95 2.54
N SER A 95 39.23 57.52 1.54
CA SER A 95 38.56 58.22 0.42
C SER A 95 37.48 57.33 -0.27
N THR A 96 36.35 57.93 -0.70
CA THR A 96 35.49 57.57 -1.88
C THR A 96 34.85 56.15 -1.93
N SER A 97 33.60 55.89 -2.36
CA SER A 97 32.72 56.54 -3.34
C SER A 97 31.23 56.58 -2.93
N SER A 98 30.40 57.29 -3.72
CA SER A 98 28.97 57.51 -3.52
C SER A 98 28.06 56.49 -4.21
N ALA A 99 26.85 56.30 -3.67
CA ALA A 99 25.77 55.54 -4.31
C ALA A 99 25.12 56.31 -5.48
N ILE A 100 24.50 55.56 -6.40
CA ILE A 100 23.46 56.05 -7.31
C ILE A 100 22.37 54.97 -7.31
N GLU A 101 21.20 55.26 -6.75
CA GLU A 101 20.01 54.44 -6.95
C GLU A 101 19.38 54.79 -8.30
N TYR A 102 19.16 53.78 -9.14
CA TYR A 102 18.23 53.87 -10.27
C TYR A 102 16.98 53.04 -9.93
N PRO A 103 15.77 53.57 -10.15
CA PRO A 103 14.55 52.77 -9.97
C PRO A 103 14.53 51.65 -11.01
N PHE A 104 14.48 50.40 -10.54
CA PHE A 104 14.35 49.23 -11.40
C PHE A 104 12.93 49.21 -12.00
N VAL A 105 12.80 49.60 -13.26
CA VAL A 105 11.57 49.43 -14.03
C VAL A 105 11.51 47.97 -14.48
N GLU A 106 10.53 47.24 -13.97
CA GLU A 106 10.28 45.86 -14.34
C GLU A 106 9.64 45.82 -15.74
N GLU A 107 10.46 45.56 -16.76
CA GLU A 107 10.01 45.55 -18.16
C GLU A 107 9.19 44.28 -18.44
N GLN A 108 7.87 44.42 -18.33
CA GLN A 108 6.90 43.35 -18.47
C GLN A 108 6.84 42.82 -19.91
N ARG A 109 7.62 41.77 -20.20
CA ARG A 109 7.69 41.10 -21.52
C ARG A 109 6.75 39.91 -21.62
N ASP A 110 6.27 39.65 -22.84
CA ASP A 110 5.35 38.55 -23.14
C ASP A 110 5.91 37.16 -22.77
N ILE A 111 5.10 36.40 -22.04
CA ILE A 111 5.46 35.11 -21.42
C ILE A 111 5.86 34.05 -22.47
N ALA A 112 5.33 34.16 -23.69
CA ALA A 112 5.32 33.08 -24.68
C ALA A 112 6.61 32.86 -25.50
N ASN A 113 7.70 33.62 -25.30
CA ASN A 113 8.82 33.62 -26.27
C ASN A 113 10.24 33.77 -25.67
N TRP A 114 10.48 33.17 -24.50
CA TRP A 114 11.83 33.05 -23.92
C TRP A 114 12.73 32.15 -24.78
N LYS A 115 13.84 32.68 -25.32
CA LYS A 115 14.82 31.86 -26.06
C LYS A 115 15.87 31.29 -25.10
N LYS A 116 16.55 30.22 -25.52
CA LYS A 116 17.65 29.56 -24.76
C LYS A 116 18.72 30.57 -24.27
N VAL A 117 19.00 31.61 -25.06
CA VAL A 117 19.96 32.67 -24.71
C VAL A 117 19.43 33.57 -23.59
N ASP A 118 18.15 33.94 -23.63
CA ASP A 118 17.52 34.82 -22.62
C ASP A 118 17.43 34.12 -21.26
N LEU A 119 17.10 32.82 -21.27
CA LEU A 119 17.06 31.98 -20.07
C LEU A 119 18.44 31.86 -19.40
N ILE A 120 19.49 31.58 -20.17
CA ILE A 120 20.88 31.53 -19.67
C ILE A 120 21.31 32.92 -19.15
N GLY A 121 20.96 33.99 -19.87
CA GLY A 121 21.25 35.37 -19.45
C GLY A 121 20.56 35.76 -18.14
N TYR A 122 19.33 35.30 -17.91
CA TYR A 122 18.62 35.49 -16.64
C TYR A 122 19.27 34.69 -15.51
N TRP A 123 19.62 33.41 -15.74
CA TRP A 123 20.26 32.57 -14.73
C TRP A 123 21.59 33.15 -14.28
N CYS A 124 22.47 33.51 -15.22
CA CYS A 124 23.77 34.13 -14.95
C CYS A 124 23.70 35.50 -14.23
N LYS A 125 22.50 36.11 -14.13
CA LYS A 125 22.25 37.38 -13.45
C LYS A 125 21.56 37.22 -12.08
N ASN A 126 20.87 36.11 -11.85
CA ASN A 126 19.96 35.92 -10.70
C ASN A 126 20.25 34.67 -9.85
N ASP A 127 21.21 33.82 -10.27
CA ASP A 127 21.51 32.47 -9.73
C ASP A 127 20.27 31.56 -9.58
N ARG A 128 19.23 31.81 -10.40
CA ARG A 128 17.99 31.03 -10.51
C ARG A 128 17.39 31.18 -11.90
N TRP A 129 16.60 30.21 -12.33
CA TRP A 129 15.76 30.32 -13.52
C TRP A 129 14.57 31.27 -13.27
N PRO A 130 13.95 31.86 -14.32
CA PRO A 130 12.72 32.64 -14.17
C PRO A 130 11.59 31.77 -13.61
N ILE A 131 10.70 32.36 -12.81
CA ILE A 131 9.52 31.66 -12.29
C ILE A 131 8.50 31.49 -13.41
N GLU A 132 8.38 32.53 -14.22
CA GLU A 132 7.51 32.70 -15.39
C GLU A 132 7.77 31.63 -16.46
N TYR A 133 9.01 31.12 -16.54
CA TYR A 133 9.39 30.02 -17.43
C TYR A 133 8.76 28.68 -17.02
N PHE A 134 8.59 28.44 -15.72
CA PHE A 134 7.91 27.24 -15.21
C PHE A 134 6.39 27.41 -15.21
N GLU A 135 5.88 28.62 -14.94
CA GLU A 135 4.46 28.97 -15.11
C GLU A 135 4.00 28.86 -16.58
N ALA A 136 4.92 29.07 -17.54
CA ALA A 136 4.69 28.83 -18.96
C ALA A 136 4.69 27.34 -19.37
N GLN A 137 4.95 26.40 -18.45
CA GLN A 137 4.81 24.95 -18.67
C GLN A 137 3.78 24.30 -17.71
N PRO A 138 2.52 24.79 -17.70
CA PRO A 138 1.50 24.29 -16.78
C PRO A 138 1.14 22.83 -17.10
N GLY A 139 0.99 22.00 -16.06
CA GLY A 139 0.53 20.62 -16.15
C GLY A 139 1.60 19.54 -15.98
N GLN A 140 2.88 19.79 -16.31
CA GLN A 140 3.94 18.80 -16.09
C GLN A 140 4.59 18.92 -14.70
N ILE A 141 5.13 20.08 -14.35
CA ILE A 141 6.04 20.19 -13.19
C ILE A 141 5.33 20.04 -11.84
N GLU A 142 4.17 20.69 -11.66
CA GLU A 142 3.38 20.59 -10.43
C GLU A 142 2.95 19.13 -10.15
N ASN A 143 2.54 18.42 -11.21
CA ASN A 143 2.04 17.04 -11.22
C ASN A 143 3.13 15.97 -10.99
N MET A 144 4.39 16.38 -10.79
CA MET A 144 5.49 15.48 -10.41
C MET A 144 5.93 15.66 -8.95
N SER A 145 5.64 16.81 -8.34
CA SER A 145 6.03 17.12 -6.96
C SER A 145 5.35 16.22 -5.93
N HIS A 146 4.08 15.83 -6.16
CA HIS A 146 3.32 15.06 -5.19
C HIS A 146 3.75 13.60 -5.09
N LEU A 147 4.48 13.07 -6.06
CA LEU A 147 4.93 11.68 -6.14
C LEU A 147 6.27 11.42 -5.43
N LEU A 148 7.04 12.47 -5.16
CA LEU A 148 8.33 12.36 -4.47
C LEU A 148 8.19 11.72 -3.08
N ALA A 149 9.25 11.05 -2.64
CA ALA A 149 9.26 10.35 -1.36
C ALA A 149 9.05 11.30 -0.17
N LYS A 150 8.08 10.99 0.68
CA LYS A 150 7.62 11.88 1.76
C LYS A 150 8.30 11.49 3.08
N LYS A 151 9.03 12.43 3.67
CA LYS A 151 9.68 12.23 4.98
C LYS A 151 8.63 11.87 6.04
N LYS A 152 8.82 10.76 6.75
CA LYS A 152 7.99 10.35 7.89
C LYS A 152 8.11 11.42 8.98
N SER A 153 6.98 11.98 9.40
CA SER A 153 6.97 12.91 10.53
C SER A 153 7.44 12.18 11.80
N THR A 154 8.52 12.66 12.42
CA THR A 154 8.92 12.17 13.74
C THR A 154 7.81 12.49 14.75
N ALA A 155 7.49 11.52 15.60
CA ALA A 155 6.43 11.68 16.59
C ALA A 155 6.89 12.63 17.71
N SER A 156 6.66 13.94 17.53
CA SER A 156 6.94 14.95 18.55
C SER A 156 6.17 14.61 19.83
N LEU A 157 6.90 14.37 20.92
CA LEU A 157 6.34 14.00 22.23
C LEU A 157 5.54 15.16 22.84
N ARG A 158 4.28 15.33 22.42
CA ARG A 158 3.33 16.20 23.11
C ARG A 158 2.67 15.43 24.27
N PRO A 159 2.64 16.00 25.49
CA PRO A 159 2.09 15.31 26.66
C PRO A 159 0.59 15.04 26.51
N LYS A 160 0.14 13.92 27.09
CA LYS A 160 -1.28 13.53 27.12
C LYS A 160 -2.10 14.48 28.01
N ASN A 161 -2.82 15.42 27.40
CA ASN A 161 -3.99 16.03 28.03
C ASN A 161 -5.25 15.29 27.55
N SER A 162 -5.84 14.50 28.43
CA SER A 162 -7.14 13.86 28.21
C SER A 162 -8.27 14.87 28.40
N ASN A 163 -9.07 15.14 27.37
CA ASN A 163 -10.52 15.39 27.46
C ASN A 163 -11.20 15.59 26.09
N SER A 164 -12.52 15.36 26.05
CA SER A 164 -13.52 15.68 25.00
C SER A 164 -13.42 15.09 23.58
N SER A 165 -14.27 14.07 23.36
CA SER A 165 -15.35 14.04 22.35
C SER A 165 -15.13 14.50 20.88
N LEU A 166 -15.23 13.52 19.98
CA LEU A 166 -16.10 13.55 18.78
C LEU A 166 -16.06 14.79 17.85
N VAL A 167 -14.88 15.13 17.31
CA VAL A 167 -14.76 15.81 16.00
C VAL A 167 -13.71 15.07 15.16
N THR A 168 -13.78 15.20 13.84
CA THR A 168 -12.86 14.58 12.86
C THR A 168 -11.39 14.90 13.15
N GLY A 169 -10.65 13.90 13.67
CA GLY A 169 -9.22 13.98 13.96
C GLY A 169 -8.41 12.93 13.18
N SER A 170 -7.23 13.33 12.72
CA SER A 170 -6.28 12.42 12.07
C SER A 170 -5.64 11.48 13.10
N ASN A 171 -6.28 10.34 13.35
CA ASN A 171 -5.73 9.27 14.19
C ASN A 171 -4.60 8.53 13.47
N THR A 172 -3.46 9.22 13.33
CA THR A 172 -2.16 8.62 13.01
C THR A 172 -1.91 7.51 14.02
N PRO A 173 -1.81 6.23 13.61
CA PRO A 173 -1.63 5.15 14.56
C PRO A 173 -0.23 5.26 15.16
N THR A 174 -0.16 5.41 16.48
CA THR A 174 1.09 5.20 17.21
C THR A 174 1.46 3.73 17.09
N ASP A 175 2.74 3.40 16.86
CA ASP A 175 3.15 2.00 16.68
C ASP A 175 2.99 1.12 17.93
N GLN A 176 2.68 1.74 19.07
CA GLN A 176 2.24 1.11 20.31
C GLN A 176 0.80 0.53 20.27
N GLU A 177 -0.04 0.80 19.26
CA GLU A 177 -1.32 0.07 19.11
C GLU A 177 -1.06 -1.42 18.82
N SER A 178 -1.62 -2.32 19.65
CA SER A 178 -1.54 -3.77 19.42
C SER A 178 -2.24 -4.19 18.11
N ARG A 179 -1.90 -5.38 17.56
CA ARG A 179 -2.50 -5.86 16.30
C ARG A 179 -4.03 -5.92 16.37
N ASP A 180 -4.60 -6.26 17.52
CA ASP A 180 -6.06 -6.27 17.73
C ASP A 180 -6.68 -4.87 17.80
N GLY A 181 -5.92 -3.84 18.22
CA GLY A 181 -6.30 -2.43 18.10
C GLY A 181 -6.19 -1.90 16.67
N LYS A 182 -5.03 -2.10 16.02
CA LYS A 182 -4.80 -1.72 14.61
C LYS A 182 -5.84 -2.36 13.68
N SER A 183 -6.20 -3.64 13.92
CA SER A 183 -7.21 -4.36 13.13
C SER A 183 -8.68 -4.08 13.51
N ALA A 184 -8.97 -3.52 14.70
CA ALA A 184 -10.35 -3.22 15.13
C ALA A 184 -11.10 -2.32 14.14
N LYS A 185 -10.37 -1.41 13.47
CA LYS A 185 -10.91 -0.46 12.49
C LYS A 185 -11.59 -1.18 11.30
N TYR A 186 -11.07 -2.34 10.86
CA TYR A 186 -11.65 -3.17 9.79
C TYR A 186 -12.84 -4.05 10.24
N ARG A 187 -13.04 -4.23 11.55
CA ARG A 187 -14.19 -4.98 12.09
C ARG A 187 -15.52 -4.25 11.84
N SER A 188 -15.50 -2.91 11.77
CA SER A 188 -16.68 -2.11 11.44
C SER A 188 -17.05 -2.21 9.96
N ALA A 189 -18.35 -2.39 9.67
CA ALA A 189 -18.89 -2.24 8.32
C ALA A 189 -18.72 -0.81 7.76
N THR A 190 -18.68 0.20 8.63
CA THR A 190 -18.47 1.61 8.21
C THR A 190 -17.07 1.85 7.62
N TYR A 191 -16.12 0.93 7.76
CA TYR A 191 -14.81 1.03 7.12
C TYR A 191 -14.90 1.02 5.59
N GLU A 192 -15.91 0.32 5.03
CA GLU A 192 -16.20 0.34 3.59
C GLU A 192 -16.62 1.75 3.12
N THR A 193 -17.36 2.48 3.96
CA THR A 193 -17.70 3.90 3.73
C THR A 193 -16.46 4.81 3.84
N VAL A 194 -15.53 4.50 4.76
CA VAL A 194 -14.27 5.26 4.88
C VAL A 194 -13.41 5.09 3.63
N LEU A 195 -13.28 3.87 3.09
CA LEU A 195 -12.63 3.64 1.80
C LEU A 195 -13.35 4.39 0.66
N ALA A 196 -14.69 4.32 0.62
CA ALA A 196 -15.50 4.96 -0.43
C ALA A 196 -15.36 6.49 -0.45
N THR A 197 -15.30 7.15 0.72
CA THR A 197 -15.04 8.60 0.82
C THR A 197 -13.62 9.01 0.42
N LYS A 198 -12.74 8.05 0.14
CA LYS A 198 -11.41 8.25 -0.48
C LYS A 198 -11.31 7.69 -1.90
N GLY A 199 -12.42 7.26 -2.50
CA GLY A 199 -12.46 6.74 -3.87
C GLY A 199 -12.06 5.28 -4.02
N SER A 200 -12.02 4.49 -2.93
CA SER A 200 -11.80 3.03 -2.99
C SER A 200 -13.09 2.28 -2.67
N PHE A 201 -13.52 1.41 -3.58
CA PHE A 201 -14.83 0.78 -3.55
C PHE A 201 -14.72 -0.74 -3.56
N MET A 202 -15.30 -1.39 -2.55
CA MET A 202 -15.33 -2.86 -2.43
C MET A 202 -16.36 -3.55 -3.34
N ARG A 203 -16.62 -2.97 -4.52
CA ARG A 203 -17.51 -3.44 -5.59
C ARG A 203 -16.83 -3.33 -6.96
N LYS A 204 -17.47 -3.86 -8.01
CA LYS A 204 -17.12 -3.53 -9.40
C LYS A 204 -17.49 -2.06 -9.67
N SER A 205 -16.75 -1.40 -10.56
CA SER A 205 -17.23 -0.20 -11.27
C SER A 205 -18.29 -0.61 -12.28
N ASP A 206 -19.20 0.31 -12.60
CA ASP A 206 -20.24 0.12 -13.62
C ASP A 206 -19.62 0.01 -15.04
N LEU A 207 -18.42 0.56 -15.25
CA LEU A 207 -17.60 0.33 -16.46
C LEU A 207 -16.92 -1.05 -16.49
N GLY A 208 -16.79 -1.71 -15.35
CA GLY A 208 -16.06 -2.97 -15.18
C GLY A 208 -14.59 -2.93 -15.59
N ILE A 209 -13.97 -4.12 -15.64
CA ILE A 209 -12.61 -4.34 -16.17
C ILE A 209 -12.63 -4.52 -17.70
N THR A 210 -11.47 -4.35 -18.34
CA THR A 210 -11.26 -4.65 -19.77
C THR A 210 -11.50 -6.12 -20.09
N ASP A 211 -11.75 -6.44 -21.37
CA ASP A 211 -11.86 -7.83 -21.84
C ASP A 211 -10.53 -8.59 -21.76
N ARG A 212 -9.39 -7.92 -21.93
CA ARG A 212 -8.05 -8.47 -21.64
C ARG A 212 -7.96 -8.95 -20.19
N SER A 213 -8.38 -8.11 -19.23
CA SER A 213 -8.38 -8.47 -17.82
C SER A 213 -9.44 -9.53 -17.43
N LYS A 214 -10.55 -9.68 -18.19
CA LYS A 214 -11.45 -10.83 -18.07
C LYS A 214 -10.77 -12.12 -18.57
N GLY A 215 -10.11 -12.05 -19.72
CA GLY A 215 -9.37 -13.16 -20.32
C GLY A 215 -8.29 -13.72 -19.39
N ILE A 216 -7.42 -12.85 -18.86
CA ILE A 216 -6.36 -13.31 -17.95
C ILE A 216 -6.93 -13.87 -16.64
N CYS A 217 -8.03 -13.31 -16.07
CA CYS A 217 -8.66 -13.92 -14.90
C CYS A 217 -9.19 -15.34 -15.17
N LYS A 218 -9.65 -15.62 -16.39
CA LYS A 218 -10.08 -16.95 -16.82
C LYS A 218 -8.89 -17.89 -16.97
N GLU A 219 -7.85 -17.48 -17.70
CA GLU A 219 -6.61 -18.25 -17.87
C GLU A 219 -5.94 -18.59 -16.52
N LEU A 220 -5.85 -17.62 -15.61
CA LEU A 220 -5.30 -17.81 -14.27
C LEU A 220 -6.05 -18.89 -13.45
N LEU A 221 -7.35 -19.09 -13.69
CA LEU A 221 -8.16 -20.13 -13.04
C LEU A 221 -8.08 -21.49 -13.76
N GLU A 222 -7.99 -21.50 -15.09
CA GLU A 222 -8.13 -22.71 -15.92
C GLU A 222 -6.80 -23.38 -16.30
N ARG A 223 -5.67 -22.67 -16.20
CA ARG A 223 -4.35 -23.22 -16.58
C ARG A 223 -3.83 -24.20 -15.53
N ASP A 224 -3.68 -25.48 -15.90
CA ASP A 224 -3.15 -26.52 -15.01
C ASP A 224 -1.74 -26.20 -14.46
N GLN A 225 -1.53 -26.56 -13.19
CA GLN A 225 -0.28 -26.39 -12.44
C GLN A 225 0.05 -27.65 -11.62
N PRO A 226 1.33 -28.05 -11.50
CA PRO A 226 1.72 -29.23 -10.70
C PRO A 226 1.49 -29.00 -9.20
N VAL A 227 0.61 -29.80 -8.61
CA VAL A 227 0.24 -29.72 -7.18
C VAL A 227 1.27 -30.41 -6.27
N PRO A 228 1.48 -29.93 -5.02
CA PRO A 228 2.51 -30.49 -4.14
C PRO A 228 2.07 -31.83 -3.51
N LYS A 229 2.85 -32.89 -3.78
CA LYS A 229 2.50 -34.28 -3.41
C LYS A 229 2.54 -34.56 -1.90
N HIS A 230 3.49 -33.97 -1.17
CA HIS A 230 3.75 -34.27 0.24
C HIS A 230 3.07 -33.25 1.17
N THR A 231 1.74 -33.18 1.08
CA THR A 231 0.89 -32.24 1.83
C THR A 231 -0.15 -32.97 2.69
N LEU A 232 -0.92 -32.22 3.47
CA LEU A 232 -2.13 -32.69 4.14
C LEU A 232 -3.39 -32.56 3.25
N PHE A 233 -3.25 -32.09 2.01
CA PHE A 233 -4.33 -31.93 1.03
C PHE A 233 -4.54 -33.15 0.12
N ARG A 234 -3.74 -34.21 0.29
CA ARG A 234 -3.89 -35.49 -0.43
C ARG A 234 -5.26 -36.12 -0.18
N ASP A 235 -5.76 -36.83 -1.18
CA ASP A 235 -7.11 -37.40 -1.22
C ASP A 235 -7.38 -38.38 -0.07
N ASP A 236 -6.35 -39.10 0.39
CA ASP A 236 -6.43 -40.07 1.50
C ASP A 236 -6.59 -39.45 2.89
N THR A 237 -6.26 -38.16 3.07
CA THR A 237 -6.24 -37.49 4.38
C THR A 237 -7.04 -36.18 4.44
N PHE A 238 -7.51 -35.67 3.30
CA PHE A 238 -8.05 -34.31 3.18
C PHE A 238 -9.26 -34.03 4.10
N ASP A 239 -10.25 -34.93 4.11
CA ASP A 239 -11.48 -34.76 4.91
C ASP A 239 -11.18 -34.75 6.43
N GLU A 240 -10.47 -35.78 6.93
CA GLU A 240 -10.11 -35.87 8.35
C GLU A 240 -9.29 -34.63 8.79
N PHE A 241 -8.39 -34.15 7.94
CA PHE A 241 -7.61 -32.94 8.19
C PHE A 241 -8.48 -31.68 8.24
N CYS A 242 -9.45 -31.51 7.32
CA CYS A 242 -10.38 -30.38 7.34
C CYS A 242 -11.28 -30.40 8.58
N GLN A 243 -11.77 -31.57 8.99
CA GLN A 243 -12.51 -31.76 10.25
C GLN A 243 -11.65 -31.36 11.46
N ARG A 244 -10.38 -31.80 11.50
CA ARG A 244 -9.41 -31.42 12.55
C ARG A 244 -9.09 -29.91 12.55
N LEU A 245 -9.23 -29.20 11.43
CA LEU A 245 -9.00 -27.76 11.32
C LEU A 245 -10.26 -26.91 11.62
N GLN A 246 -11.44 -27.52 11.68
CA GLN A 246 -12.69 -26.82 11.98
C GLN A 246 -12.64 -26.08 13.32
N GLY A 247 -13.07 -24.82 13.31
CA GLY A 247 -13.13 -23.97 14.52
C GLY A 247 -11.77 -23.59 15.13
N LYS A 248 -10.63 -23.91 14.49
CA LYS A 248 -9.30 -23.54 15.00
C LYS A 248 -9.02 -22.03 14.82
N ASN A 249 -8.05 -21.54 15.58
CA ASN A 249 -7.66 -20.13 15.54
C ASN A 249 -6.91 -19.76 14.25
N LYS A 250 -6.83 -18.45 13.97
CA LYS A 250 -6.18 -17.91 12.76
C LYS A 250 -4.74 -18.40 12.58
N SER A 251 -3.95 -18.48 13.65
CA SER A 251 -2.55 -18.94 13.59
C SER A 251 -2.44 -20.39 13.13
N ARG A 252 -3.36 -21.26 13.55
CA ARG A 252 -3.42 -22.66 13.09
C ARG A 252 -3.77 -22.75 11.60
N VAL A 253 -4.72 -21.96 11.12
CA VAL A 253 -5.07 -21.89 9.68
C VAL A 253 -3.91 -21.34 8.83
N ILE A 254 -3.13 -20.40 9.37
CA ILE A 254 -1.89 -19.92 8.75
C ILE A 254 -0.86 -21.06 8.62
N GLN A 255 -0.57 -21.75 9.74
CA GLN A 255 0.41 -22.84 9.79
C GLN A 255 0.02 -24.04 8.90
N ASP A 256 -1.24 -24.47 8.95
CA ASP A 256 -1.67 -25.76 8.41
C ASP A 256 -1.99 -25.73 6.91
N ILE A 257 -2.59 -24.65 6.40
CA ILE A 257 -3.12 -24.62 5.02
C ILE A 257 -2.70 -23.43 4.17
N SER A 258 -2.22 -22.34 4.75
CA SER A 258 -2.09 -21.09 3.96
C SER A 258 -1.03 -21.18 2.86
N ARG A 259 -0.01 -22.04 2.99
CA ARG A 259 0.98 -22.29 1.92
C ARG A 259 0.53 -23.31 0.86
N VAL A 260 -0.58 -24.03 1.07
CA VAL A 260 -1.26 -24.82 0.01
C VAL A 260 -2.46 -24.09 -0.60
N ILE A 261 -2.85 -22.93 -0.08
CA ILE A 261 -3.80 -22.00 -0.71
C ILE A 261 -3.04 -20.90 -1.47
N VAL A 262 -2.02 -20.31 -0.84
CA VAL A 262 -1.19 -19.23 -1.39
C VAL A 262 0.29 -19.62 -1.24
N PRO A 263 0.87 -20.38 -2.19
CA PRO A 263 2.25 -20.84 -2.12
C PRO A 263 3.27 -19.71 -2.04
N SER A 264 4.39 -20.01 -1.39
CA SER A 264 5.53 -19.13 -1.22
C SER A 264 6.29 -18.96 -2.53
N ALA A 265 6.31 -17.74 -3.08
CA ALA A 265 7.15 -17.35 -4.20
C ALA A 265 8.64 -17.56 -3.92
N GLU A 266 9.11 -17.25 -2.70
CA GLU A 266 10.51 -17.43 -2.31
C GLU A 266 10.90 -18.91 -2.17
N SER A 267 10.05 -19.74 -1.54
CA SER A 267 10.30 -21.18 -1.44
C SER A 267 10.32 -21.82 -2.83
N LEU A 268 9.37 -21.45 -3.71
CA LEU A 268 9.37 -21.88 -5.11
C LEU A 268 10.64 -21.44 -5.86
N ALA A 269 11.17 -20.24 -5.59
CA ALA A 269 12.41 -19.74 -6.18
C ALA A 269 13.64 -20.54 -5.73
N VAL A 270 13.66 -21.03 -4.48
CA VAL A 270 14.65 -21.96 -3.95
C VAL A 270 14.50 -23.36 -4.58
N ASP A 271 13.27 -23.86 -4.69
CA ASP A 271 12.91 -25.14 -5.33
C ASP A 271 13.11 -25.17 -6.86
N GLY A 272 13.57 -24.05 -7.45
CA GLY A 272 14.05 -23.98 -8.83
C GLY A 272 13.26 -23.09 -9.78
N ALA A 273 12.18 -22.42 -9.34
CA ALA A 273 11.43 -21.46 -10.14
C ALA A 273 12.23 -20.15 -10.32
N LYS A 274 13.22 -20.18 -11.22
CA LYS A 274 14.19 -19.08 -11.44
C LYS A 274 13.53 -17.74 -11.79
N ASN A 275 12.35 -17.75 -12.41
CA ASN A 275 11.52 -16.58 -12.68
C ASN A 275 11.11 -15.82 -11.40
N LEU A 276 11.01 -16.50 -10.27
CA LEU A 276 10.50 -15.93 -9.01
C LEU A 276 11.60 -15.32 -8.13
N LYS A 277 12.88 -15.39 -8.52
CA LYS A 277 14.02 -14.80 -7.79
C LYS A 277 14.02 -13.26 -7.70
N HIS A 278 13.09 -12.61 -8.42
CA HIS A 278 12.85 -11.18 -8.37
C HIS A 278 11.69 -10.80 -7.43
N LEU A 279 11.01 -11.79 -6.85
CA LEU A 279 9.93 -11.59 -5.88
C LEU A 279 10.46 -11.62 -4.45
N VAL A 280 9.75 -10.94 -3.56
CA VAL A 280 9.98 -10.93 -2.12
C VAL A 280 8.67 -11.12 -1.37
N GLU A 281 8.74 -11.71 -0.19
CA GLU A 281 7.61 -11.97 0.70
C GLU A 281 7.62 -11.06 1.93
N SER A 282 6.43 -10.70 2.39
CA SER A 282 6.24 -10.19 3.75
C SER A 282 5.17 -11.00 4.46
N VAL A 283 5.38 -11.31 5.74
CA VAL A 283 4.50 -12.17 6.55
C VAL A 283 4.13 -11.43 7.84
N ASN A 284 2.88 -10.97 7.95
CA ASN A 284 2.40 -10.15 9.07
C ASN A 284 3.24 -8.87 9.30
N GLU A 285 3.92 -8.35 8.28
CA GLU A 285 4.69 -7.10 8.36
C GLU A 285 3.82 -5.89 8.03
N GLN A 286 3.97 -4.80 8.78
CA GLN A 286 3.25 -3.56 8.50
C GLN A 286 3.94 -2.80 7.36
N TRP A 287 3.18 -2.29 6.40
CA TRP A 287 3.67 -1.56 5.23
C TRP A 287 4.18 -0.15 5.61
N SER A 288 5.27 -0.11 6.36
CA SER A 288 5.87 1.06 7.04
C SER A 288 6.53 2.08 6.09
N SER A 289 6.94 1.65 4.90
CA SER A 289 7.50 2.51 3.85
C SER A 289 6.42 3.04 2.89
N SER A 290 5.15 2.64 3.06
CA SER A 290 4.05 3.14 2.23
C SER A 290 3.53 4.50 2.71
N ILE A 291 3.15 5.37 1.77
CA ILE A 291 2.28 6.52 2.01
C ILE A 291 0.87 5.98 2.31
N ALA A 292 0.29 6.35 3.45
CA ALA A 292 -1.04 5.88 3.84
C ALA A 292 -2.12 6.27 2.81
N PHE A 293 -3.22 5.50 2.78
CA PHE A 293 -4.44 5.86 2.04
C PHE A 293 -5.53 6.35 3.00
N CYS A 294 -5.88 5.54 4.01
CA CYS A 294 -6.71 6.01 5.13
C CYS A 294 -6.44 5.21 6.42
N GLY A 295 -6.50 5.87 7.59
CA GLY A 295 -6.33 5.19 8.88
C GLY A 295 -4.97 4.47 9.01
N PRO A 296 -4.92 3.22 9.51
CA PRO A 296 -3.67 2.51 9.73
C PRO A 296 -3.07 1.93 8.44
N ARG A 297 -1.76 2.09 8.26
CA ARG A 297 -0.98 1.36 7.24
C ARG A 297 -1.31 -0.14 7.28
N PRO A 298 -1.55 -0.79 6.14
CA PRO A 298 -1.83 -2.23 6.07
C PRO A 298 -0.78 -3.10 6.75
N GLN A 299 -1.22 -4.27 7.23
CA GLN A 299 -0.37 -5.33 7.77
C GLN A 299 -0.96 -6.69 7.36
N PRO A 300 -0.80 -7.11 6.09
CA PRO A 300 -1.33 -8.38 5.58
C PRO A 300 -0.69 -9.57 6.30
N ASP A 301 -1.41 -10.68 6.47
CA ASP A 301 -0.78 -11.92 6.98
C ASP A 301 0.26 -12.45 5.99
N TYR A 302 0.04 -12.24 4.70
CA TYR A 302 0.99 -12.52 3.64
C TYR A 302 0.87 -11.50 2.50
N ALA A 303 1.99 -11.08 1.92
CA ALA A 303 2.02 -10.30 0.69
C ALA A 303 3.24 -10.65 -0.17
N VAL A 304 3.11 -10.42 -1.48
CA VAL A 304 4.18 -10.56 -2.47
C VAL A 304 4.29 -9.29 -3.30
N GLY A 305 5.52 -8.87 -3.54
CA GLY A 305 5.89 -7.81 -4.46
C GLY A 305 7.26 -8.09 -5.06
N PHE A 306 7.83 -7.08 -5.71
CA PHE A 306 9.16 -7.16 -6.33
C PHE A 306 10.25 -6.75 -5.34
N GLY A 307 11.37 -7.45 -5.34
CA GLY A 307 12.57 -7.03 -4.60
C GLY A 307 13.39 -6.00 -5.38
N ARG A 308 14.40 -5.39 -4.75
CA ARG A 308 15.37 -4.52 -5.48
C ARG A 308 16.00 -5.23 -6.69
N SER A 309 16.23 -6.55 -6.58
CA SER A 309 16.75 -7.39 -7.68
C SER A 309 15.84 -7.45 -8.92
N ALA A 310 14.60 -6.99 -8.85
CA ALA A 310 13.68 -6.92 -9.98
C ALA A 310 13.95 -5.75 -10.94
N PHE A 311 14.86 -4.83 -10.61
CA PHE A 311 15.14 -3.63 -11.41
C PHE A 311 16.62 -3.54 -11.76
N THR A 312 16.94 -2.88 -12.88
CA THR A 312 18.33 -2.56 -13.20
C THR A 312 18.84 -1.45 -12.28
N GLU A 313 20.17 -1.36 -12.10
CA GLU A 313 20.74 -0.29 -11.27
C GLU A 313 20.48 1.11 -11.83
N ASP A 314 20.26 1.24 -13.15
CA ASP A 314 19.90 2.51 -13.77
C ASP A 314 18.40 2.83 -13.65
N GLN A 315 17.51 1.83 -13.66
CA GLN A 315 16.11 1.98 -13.25
C GLN A 315 16.03 2.45 -11.79
N LEU A 316 16.84 1.85 -10.90
CA LEU A 316 16.87 2.19 -9.48
C LEU A 316 17.39 3.61 -9.22
N LYS A 317 18.44 4.05 -9.91
CA LYS A 317 18.90 5.46 -9.88
C LYS A 317 17.83 6.44 -10.41
N THR A 318 17.16 6.06 -11.50
CA THR A 318 16.10 6.88 -12.10
C THR A 318 14.89 7.01 -11.16
N PHE A 319 14.62 5.97 -10.37
CA PHE A 319 13.49 5.91 -9.46
C PHE A 319 13.79 6.34 -8.00
N GLU A 320 15.08 6.55 -7.66
CA GLU A 320 15.56 6.99 -6.33
C GLU A 320 14.76 8.17 -5.73
N PRO A 321 14.41 9.25 -6.46
CA PRO A 321 13.64 10.39 -5.90
C PRO A 321 12.23 10.03 -5.42
N PHE A 322 11.64 8.98 -6.00
CA PHE A 322 10.28 8.49 -5.71
C PHE A 322 10.27 7.46 -4.58
N LEU A 323 11.41 6.83 -4.31
CA LEU A 323 11.62 5.85 -3.24
C LEU A 323 12.06 6.54 -1.94
N GLY A 324 13.01 7.47 -2.05
CA GLY A 324 13.63 8.21 -0.95
C GLY A 324 14.96 7.58 -0.50
N TYR A 325 15.93 8.44 -0.16
CA TYR A 325 17.30 8.04 0.20
C TYR A 325 17.41 7.10 1.42
N ASP A 326 16.40 7.09 2.29
CA ASP A 326 16.34 6.22 3.47
C ASP A 326 14.92 5.67 3.64
N PRO A 327 14.66 4.38 3.38
CA PRO A 327 13.35 3.75 3.57
C PRO A 327 12.81 3.76 5.00
N ASP A 328 13.67 3.95 6.03
CA ASP A 328 13.26 4.09 7.42
C ASP A 328 12.82 5.52 7.76
N THR A 329 13.38 6.53 7.10
CA THR A 329 12.96 7.94 7.22
C THR A 329 11.89 8.37 6.19
N TYR A 330 11.75 7.69 5.04
CA TYR A 330 10.88 8.13 3.94
C TYR A 330 9.71 7.18 3.64
N SER A 331 8.71 7.68 2.93
CA SER A 331 7.53 6.90 2.51
C SER A 331 7.15 7.20 1.07
N SER A 332 6.82 6.15 0.33
CA SER A 332 6.62 6.17 -1.11
C SER A 332 5.21 5.69 -1.49
N TYR A 333 4.77 6.00 -2.72
CA TYR A 333 3.61 5.33 -3.33
C TYR A 333 3.95 3.91 -3.82
N PHE A 334 5.24 3.63 -4.01
CA PHE A 334 5.75 2.49 -4.78
C PHE A 334 6.34 1.38 -3.89
N LEU A 335 6.40 1.59 -2.57
CA LEU A 335 6.89 0.64 -1.56
C LEU A 335 5.80 0.22 -0.57
N ALA A 336 5.81 -1.05 -0.17
CA ALA A 336 5.10 -1.55 1.01
C ALA A 336 6.01 -1.46 2.24
N THR A 337 7.04 -2.32 2.25
CA THR A 337 8.15 -2.37 3.21
C THR A 337 9.40 -1.78 2.55
N PHE A 338 10.52 -1.67 3.27
CA PHE A 338 11.77 -1.13 2.71
C PHE A 338 12.35 -1.96 1.55
N TYR A 339 11.94 -3.23 1.44
CA TYR A 339 12.45 -4.19 0.45
C TYR A 339 11.41 -4.59 -0.61
N MET A 340 10.12 -4.27 -0.42
CA MET A 340 9.02 -4.69 -1.30
C MET A 340 8.47 -3.53 -2.14
N TYR A 341 8.81 -3.57 -3.42
CA TYR A 341 8.44 -2.64 -4.49
C TYR A 341 7.18 -3.15 -5.21
N PHE A 342 6.26 -2.26 -5.56
CA PHE A 342 4.99 -2.56 -6.26
C PHE A 342 4.34 -3.89 -5.82
N PRO A 343 3.91 -4.00 -4.54
CA PRO A 343 3.20 -5.19 -4.03
C PRO A 343 1.99 -5.51 -4.91
N PHE A 344 1.83 -6.74 -5.38
CA PHE A 344 0.76 -7.12 -6.31
C PHE A 344 -0.11 -8.28 -5.83
N LEU A 345 0.25 -8.97 -4.75
CA LEU A 345 -0.56 -10.03 -4.15
C LEU A 345 -0.65 -9.83 -2.64
N THR A 346 -1.83 -10.02 -2.06
CA THR A 346 -2.04 -10.18 -0.61
C THR A 346 -2.88 -11.38 -0.26
N SER A 347 -2.67 -11.92 0.94
CA SER A 347 -3.60 -12.83 1.57
C SER A 347 -3.86 -12.46 3.03
N GLU A 348 -5.12 -12.62 3.42
CA GLU A 348 -5.64 -12.28 4.74
C GLU A 348 -6.47 -13.44 5.29
N VAL A 349 -5.95 -14.06 6.35
CA VAL A 349 -6.48 -15.31 6.89
C VAL A 349 -7.41 -15.01 8.06
N LYS A 350 -8.47 -15.80 8.25
CA LYS A 350 -9.33 -15.77 9.44
C LYS A 350 -9.49 -17.18 10.01
N GLY A 351 -9.74 -17.29 11.30
CA GLY A 351 -10.02 -18.56 11.98
C GLY A 351 -11.53 -18.78 12.08
N THR A 352 -12.11 -18.18 13.13
CA THR A 352 -13.56 -18.15 13.43
C THR A 352 -14.23 -16.80 13.11
N ALA A 353 -13.47 -15.83 12.60
CA ALA A 353 -13.97 -14.48 12.28
C ALA A 353 -14.38 -14.39 10.79
N ALA A 354 -15.38 -13.56 10.49
CA ALA A 354 -15.92 -13.43 9.13
C ALA A 354 -14.88 -12.92 8.11
N LEU A 355 -14.91 -13.51 6.90
CA LEU A 355 -14.04 -13.13 5.79
C LEU A 355 -14.28 -11.70 5.28
N ASP A 356 -15.39 -11.06 5.60
CA ASP A 356 -15.65 -9.67 5.21
C ASP A 356 -14.65 -8.69 5.88
N ILE A 357 -14.06 -9.10 7.01
CA ILE A 357 -12.95 -8.37 7.65
C ILE A 357 -11.65 -8.55 6.83
N ALA A 358 -11.39 -9.77 6.33
CA ALA A 358 -10.26 -10.05 5.45
C ALA A 358 -10.36 -9.26 4.14
N ASP A 359 -11.55 -9.24 3.55
CA ASP A 359 -11.85 -8.48 2.34
C ASP A 359 -11.59 -6.97 2.50
N ARG A 360 -11.88 -6.38 3.66
CA ARG A 360 -11.59 -4.96 3.96
C ARG A 360 -10.10 -4.69 4.11
N GLN A 361 -9.38 -5.58 4.79
CA GLN A 361 -7.92 -5.50 4.93
C GLN A 361 -7.22 -5.64 3.57
N ASN A 362 -7.62 -6.64 2.78
CA ASN A 362 -7.16 -6.87 1.41
C ASN A 362 -7.49 -5.70 0.49
N ALA A 363 -8.73 -5.17 0.51
CA ALA A 363 -9.11 -4.02 -0.31
C ALA A 363 -8.30 -2.75 0.02
N HIS A 364 -8.01 -2.49 1.31
CA HIS A 364 -7.14 -1.37 1.66
C HIS A 364 -5.71 -1.59 1.13
N SER A 365 -5.13 -2.77 1.36
CA SER A 365 -3.79 -3.13 0.87
C SER A 365 -3.67 -2.97 -0.64
N MET A 366 -4.62 -3.53 -1.39
CA MET A 366 -4.62 -3.47 -2.85
C MET A 366 -4.98 -2.09 -3.42
N THR A 367 -5.64 -1.22 -2.64
CA THR A 367 -5.76 0.20 -2.99
C THR A 367 -4.39 0.87 -3.03
N LEU A 368 -3.50 0.58 -2.07
CA LEU A 368 -2.13 1.12 -2.09
C LEU A 368 -1.33 0.57 -3.28
N SER A 369 -1.43 -0.74 -3.55
CA SER A 369 -0.80 -1.41 -4.70
C SER A 369 -1.20 -0.80 -6.04
N VAL A 370 -2.51 -0.78 -6.34
CA VAL A 370 -3.05 -0.30 -7.61
C VAL A 370 -2.71 1.18 -7.79
N ARG A 371 -2.80 1.99 -6.73
CA ARG A 371 -2.36 3.39 -6.76
C ARG A 371 -0.88 3.51 -7.13
N GLY A 372 0.02 2.74 -6.50
CA GLY A 372 1.44 2.75 -6.84
C GLY A 372 1.73 2.50 -8.32
N VAL A 373 1.00 1.58 -8.96
CA VAL A 373 1.13 1.36 -10.41
C VAL A 373 0.51 2.51 -11.21
N VAL A 374 -0.69 3.00 -10.85
CA VAL A 374 -1.36 4.08 -11.58
C VAL A 374 -0.59 5.40 -11.54
N GLU A 375 -0.01 5.78 -10.39
CA GLU A 375 0.79 7.00 -10.31
C GLU A 375 2.06 6.92 -11.19
N LEU A 376 2.69 5.74 -11.30
CA LEU A 376 3.82 5.52 -12.23
C LEU A 376 3.38 5.67 -13.69
N PHE A 377 2.23 5.11 -14.06
CA PHE A 377 1.76 5.17 -15.44
C PHE A 377 1.28 6.59 -15.84
N LYS A 378 0.68 7.33 -14.91
CA LYS A 378 0.39 8.77 -15.07
C LYS A 378 1.65 9.62 -15.23
N LEU A 379 2.71 9.34 -14.46
CA LEU A 379 4.00 10.06 -14.53
C LEU A 379 4.63 10.03 -15.93
N VAL A 380 4.33 9.00 -16.75
CA VAL A 380 4.84 8.87 -18.13
C VAL A 380 3.74 8.98 -19.21
N GLY A 381 2.53 9.45 -18.87
CA GLY A 381 1.45 9.67 -19.83
C GLY A 381 0.87 8.39 -20.46
N ARG A 382 0.89 7.28 -19.71
CA ARG A 382 0.48 5.93 -20.15
C ARG A 382 -0.68 5.36 -19.34
N GLU A 383 -1.45 6.22 -18.67
CA GLU A 383 -2.59 5.85 -17.81
C GLU A 383 -3.59 4.89 -18.46
N GLU A 384 -3.80 4.94 -19.78
CA GLU A 384 -4.71 4.01 -20.47
C GLU A 384 -4.21 2.55 -20.51
N GLU A 385 -2.93 2.26 -20.28
CA GLU A 385 -2.43 0.89 -20.03
C GLU A 385 -2.73 0.37 -18.61
N ALA A 386 -3.12 1.27 -17.70
CA ALA A 386 -3.51 0.99 -16.32
C ALA A 386 -5.03 1.09 -16.11
N ASN A 387 -5.74 1.86 -16.95
CA ASN A 387 -7.17 2.12 -16.86
C ASN A 387 -7.97 0.82 -17.06
N ARG A 388 -8.74 0.42 -16.04
CA ARG A 388 -9.60 -0.78 -16.01
C ARG A 388 -8.88 -2.13 -16.17
N GLU A 389 -7.54 -2.15 -16.28
CA GLU A 389 -6.73 -3.37 -16.19
C GLU A 389 -6.57 -3.81 -14.73
N ILE A 390 -6.44 -5.12 -14.49
CA ILE A 390 -6.12 -5.65 -13.16
C ILE A 390 -4.61 -5.51 -12.91
N LEU A 391 -4.29 -4.79 -11.83
CA LEU A 391 -2.93 -4.42 -11.43
C LEU A 391 -2.49 -5.07 -10.11
N ALA A 392 -3.40 -5.72 -9.38
CA ALA A 392 -3.08 -6.50 -8.18
C ALA A 392 -4.17 -7.54 -7.85
N PHE A 393 -3.88 -8.51 -6.97
CA PHE A 393 -4.78 -9.58 -6.55
C PHE A 393 -4.83 -9.74 -5.03
N SER A 394 -5.96 -10.22 -4.50
CA SER A 394 -6.05 -10.60 -3.09
C SER A 394 -6.85 -11.87 -2.85
N ILE A 395 -6.38 -12.68 -1.89
CA ILE A 395 -7.00 -13.94 -1.47
C ILE A 395 -7.40 -13.85 0.00
N SER A 396 -8.71 -13.86 0.28
CA SER A 396 -9.26 -13.95 1.64
C SER A 396 -9.65 -15.40 1.91
N HIS A 397 -9.16 -16.01 2.99
CA HIS A 397 -9.54 -17.39 3.32
C HIS A 397 -9.60 -17.71 4.81
N ASP A 398 -10.34 -18.77 5.13
CA ASP A 398 -10.40 -19.39 6.45
C ASP A 398 -10.12 -20.90 6.33
N HIS A 399 -10.51 -21.69 7.33
CA HIS A 399 -10.35 -23.14 7.37
C HIS A 399 -11.17 -23.90 6.31
N ARG A 400 -12.00 -23.23 5.51
CA ARG A 400 -13.00 -23.86 4.62
C ARG A 400 -13.31 -23.09 3.33
N THR A 401 -13.30 -21.77 3.36
CA THR A 401 -13.75 -20.90 2.26
C THR A 401 -12.60 -20.05 1.73
N VAL A 402 -12.54 -19.89 0.40
CA VAL A 402 -11.61 -18.98 -0.29
C VAL A 402 -12.41 -17.98 -1.13
N ARG A 403 -12.01 -16.70 -1.08
CA ARG A 403 -12.50 -15.62 -1.95
C ARG A 403 -11.31 -14.98 -2.68
N MET A 404 -11.41 -14.85 -4.01
CA MET A 404 -10.37 -14.26 -4.87
C MET A 404 -10.88 -12.97 -5.50
N TYR A 405 -10.04 -11.94 -5.50
CA TYR A 405 -10.33 -10.65 -6.14
C TYR A 405 -9.14 -10.15 -6.96
N GLY A 406 -9.41 -9.64 -8.15
CA GLY A 406 -8.49 -8.75 -8.87
C GLY A 406 -8.85 -7.30 -8.58
N HIS A 407 -7.87 -6.41 -8.49
CA HIS A 407 -8.04 -4.99 -8.16
C HIS A 407 -7.51 -4.11 -9.28
N TYR A 408 -8.25 -3.05 -9.56
CA TYR A 408 -8.06 -2.17 -10.72
C TYR A 408 -8.44 -0.74 -10.39
N ALA A 409 -8.01 0.20 -11.24
CA ALA A 409 -8.46 1.57 -11.20
C ALA A 409 -9.40 1.87 -12.36
N VAL A 410 -10.23 2.89 -12.18
CA VAL A 410 -10.86 3.67 -13.25
C VAL A 410 -10.22 5.06 -13.19
N ILE A 411 -9.82 5.58 -14.35
CA ILE A 411 -9.14 6.86 -14.48
C ILE A 411 -10.06 7.78 -15.30
N GLU A 412 -10.41 8.93 -14.72
CA GLU A 412 -11.33 9.93 -15.26
C GLU A 412 -10.60 11.28 -15.26
N GLY A 413 -9.66 11.44 -16.20
CA GLY A 413 -8.67 12.53 -16.16
C GLY A 413 -7.79 12.41 -14.91
N ASP A 414 -7.60 13.51 -14.17
CA ASP A 414 -6.81 13.54 -12.94
C ASP A 414 -7.34 12.58 -11.86
N LYS A 415 -8.67 12.36 -11.84
CA LYS A 415 -9.35 11.55 -10.82
C LYS A 415 -9.13 10.06 -11.04
N THR A 416 -8.42 9.43 -10.11
CA THR A 416 -8.32 7.96 -9.99
C THR A 416 -9.36 7.43 -8.99
N SER A 417 -10.01 6.30 -9.28
CA SER A 417 -10.88 5.59 -8.33
C SER A 417 -10.64 4.08 -8.39
N PHE A 418 -10.62 3.41 -7.24
CA PHE A 418 -10.14 2.03 -7.08
C PHE A 418 -11.30 1.06 -6.84
N TYR A 419 -11.26 -0.11 -7.49
CA TYR A 419 -12.35 -1.09 -7.51
C TYR A 419 -11.83 -2.53 -7.43
N ARG A 420 -12.71 -3.46 -7.03
CA ARG A 420 -12.41 -4.91 -7.02
C ARG A 420 -13.33 -5.72 -7.94
N HIS A 421 -12.76 -6.72 -8.58
CA HIS A 421 -13.45 -7.72 -9.39
C HIS A 421 -13.42 -9.07 -8.65
N PRO A 422 -14.56 -9.58 -8.15
CA PRO A 422 -14.66 -10.96 -7.67
C PRO A 422 -14.32 -11.96 -8.80
N ILE A 423 -13.27 -12.75 -8.62
CA ILE A 423 -12.77 -13.73 -9.59
C ILE A 423 -13.44 -15.09 -9.36
N LYS A 424 -13.28 -15.65 -8.16
CA LYS A 424 -13.93 -16.89 -7.72
C LYS A 424 -14.22 -16.82 -6.22
N THR A 425 -15.22 -17.53 -5.75
CA THR A 425 -15.48 -17.77 -4.32
C THR A 425 -16.06 -19.16 -4.17
N PHE A 426 -15.48 -19.97 -3.29
CA PHE A 426 -15.81 -21.39 -3.17
C PHE A 426 -15.49 -21.92 -1.77
N ASP A 427 -16.18 -23.00 -1.42
CA ASP A 427 -15.91 -23.83 -0.25
C ASP A 427 -15.01 -24.98 -0.71
N PHE A 428 -13.74 -24.97 -0.31
CA PHE A 428 -12.77 -25.94 -0.80
C PHE A 428 -12.92 -27.33 -0.14
N THR A 429 -13.77 -27.44 0.89
CA THR A 429 -14.13 -28.73 1.53
C THR A 429 -15.37 -29.37 0.91
N SER A 430 -16.15 -28.60 0.13
CA SER A 430 -17.32 -29.11 -0.59
C SER A 430 -16.93 -30.00 -1.78
N GLU A 431 -17.89 -30.77 -2.28
CA GLU A 431 -17.74 -31.69 -3.43
C GLU A 431 -16.49 -32.58 -3.31
N GLU A 432 -16.33 -33.24 -2.14
CA GLU A 432 -15.23 -34.18 -1.83
C GLU A 432 -13.82 -33.55 -1.96
N GLY A 433 -13.73 -32.22 -1.86
CA GLY A 433 -12.46 -31.50 -2.00
C GLY A 433 -12.04 -31.25 -3.44
N LYS A 434 -12.93 -31.44 -4.43
CA LYS A 434 -12.70 -31.18 -5.86
C LYS A 434 -12.04 -29.84 -6.14
N ASP A 435 -12.39 -28.80 -5.38
CA ASP A 435 -11.89 -27.44 -5.59
C ASP A 435 -10.64 -27.07 -4.77
N LYS A 436 -10.06 -28.01 -3.98
CA LYS A 436 -8.98 -27.73 -3.02
C LYS A 436 -7.69 -27.19 -3.63
N TRP A 437 -7.41 -27.49 -4.88
CA TRP A 437 -6.23 -26.97 -5.59
C TRP A 437 -6.47 -25.66 -6.35
N SER A 438 -7.72 -25.18 -6.48
CA SER A 438 -8.03 -23.96 -7.25
C SER A 438 -7.23 -22.74 -6.79
N ALA A 439 -6.99 -22.58 -5.49
CA ALA A 439 -6.23 -21.45 -4.95
C ALA A 439 -4.73 -21.55 -5.19
N TYR A 440 -4.16 -22.75 -5.02
CA TYR A 440 -2.77 -23.03 -5.34
C TYR A 440 -2.48 -22.76 -6.81
N THR A 441 -3.31 -23.32 -7.71
CA THR A 441 -3.21 -23.17 -9.16
C THR A 441 -3.34 -21.70 -9.57
N PHE A 442 -4.35 -20.98 -9.08
CA PHE A 442 -4.53 -19.55 -9.34
C PHE A 442 -3.30 -18.73 -8.93
N THR A 443 -2.80 -18.94 -7.71
CA THR A 443 -1.62 -18.22 -7.20
C THR A 443 -0.37 -18.54 -8.02
N LYS A 444 -0.14 -19.81 -8.36
CA LYS A 444 0.95 -20.23 -9.24
C LYS A 444 0.86 -19.54 -10.60
N ASN A 445 -0.32 -19.49 -11.21
CA ASN A 445 -0.53 -18.83 -12.48
C ASN A 445 -0.32 -17.30 -12.40
N VAL A 446 -0.66 -16.66 -11.28
CA VAL A 446 -0.32 -15.24 -11.06
C VAL A 446 1.19 -15.03 -11.10
N TYR A 447 1.97 -15.94 -10.49
CA TYR A 447 3.44 -15.90 -10.53
C TYR A 447 4.05 -16.27 -11.89
N ASP A 448 3.51 -17.28 -12.58
CA ASP A 448 4.12 -17.85 -13.79
C ASP A 448 3.65 -17.16 -15.09
N ILE A 449 2.46 -16.55 -15.11
CA ILE A 449 1.83 -15.97 -16.33
C ILE A 449 1.71 -14.44 -16.23
N TRP A 450 1.03 -13.92 -15.20
CA TRP A 450 0.69 -12.49 -15.12
C TRP A 450 1.84 -11.61 -14.59
N MET A 451 2.58 -12.10 -13.59
CA MET A 451 3.67 -11.36 -12.93
C MET A 451 4.79 -10.93 -13.89
N PRO A 452 5.31 -11.79 -14.81
CA PRO A 452 6.37 -11.38 -15.74
C PRO A 452 5.95 -10.21 -16.65
N ASP A 453 4.70 -10.24 -17.14
CA ASP A 453 4.11 -9.20 -17.98
C ASP A 453 3.85 -7.90 -17.20
N HIS A 454 3.48 -8.01 -15.92
CA HIS A 454 3.33 -6.86 -15.03
C HIS A 454 4.69 -6.21 -14.72
N LEU A 455 5.72 -7.01 -14.42
CA LEU A 455 7.09 -6.51 -14.20
C LEU A 455 7.66 -5.86 -15.46
N LYS A 456 7.44 -6.45 -16.64
CA LYS A 456 7.85 -5.87 -17.93
C LYS A 456 7.22 -4.50 -18.17
N ARG A 457 5.91 -4.36 -17.90
CA ARG A 457 5.18 -3.08 -17.99
C ARG A 457 5.76 -2.04 -17.01
N ILE A 458 5.95 -2.38 -15.74
CA ILE A 458 6.54 -1.46 -14.74
C ILE A 458 7.96 -1.03 -15.14
N ARG A 459 8.81 -1.95 -15.58
CA ARG A 459 10.18 -1.64 -16.04
C ARG A 459 10.19 -0.62 -17.18
N SER A 460 9.41 -0.86 -18.24
CA SER A 460 9.29 0.09 -19.37
C SER A 460 8.80 1.47 -18.92
N ALA A 461 7.79 1.54 -18.04
CA ALA A 461 7.35 2.82 -17.50
C ALA A 461 8.43 3.54 -16.64
N ILE A 462 9.33 2.82 -15.97
CA ILE A 462 10.49 3.41 -15.26
C ILE A 462 11.58 3.86 -16.25
N ASP A 463 11.85 3.09 -17.30
CA ASP A 463 12.84 3.40 -18.34
C ASP A 463 12.51 4.69 -19.12
N GLU A 464 11.22 5.06 -19.15
CA GLU A 464 10.67 6.23 -19.83
C GLU A 464 10.58 7.50 -18.95
N ILE A 465 10.93 7.42 -17.65
CA ILE A 465 10.91 8.58 -16.74
C ILE A 465 11.93 9.65 -17.20
N PRO A 466 11.52 10.92 -17.39
CA PRO A 466 12.42 11.97 -17.88
C PRO A 466 13.66 12.20 -17.00
N ARG A 467 14.85 11.94 -17.55
CA ARG A 467 16.14 11.95 -16.81
C ARG A 467 16.51 13.30 -16.17
N GLY A 468 15.91 14.42 -16.61
CA GLY A 468 16.07 15.74 -15.97
C GLY A 468 15.56 15.79 -14.53
N LEU A 469 14.55 14.99 -14.19
CA LEU A 469 13.92 14.93 -12.86
C LEU A 469 14.89 14.44 -11.79
N CYS A 470 15.79 13.53 -12.15
CA CYS A 470 16.82 12.97 -11.27
C CYS A 470 17.91 13.99 -10.87
N ARG A 471 18.00 15.12 -11.59
CA ARG A 471 18.90 16.23 -11.24
C ARG A 471 18.18 17.29 -10.41
N LEU A 472 16.91 17.58 -10.72
CA LEU A 472 16.09 18.49 -9.93
C LEU A 472 15.87 18.00 -8.49
N SER A 473 15.80 16.70 -8.24
CA SER A 473 15.71 16.17 -6.87
C SER A 473 16.95 16.47 -6.01
N ARG A 474 18.15 16.45 -6.61
CA ARG A 474 19.41 16.77 -5.91
C ARG A 474 19.51 18.25 -5.57
N SER A 475 19.13 19.15 -6.48
CA SER A 475 19.05 20.58 -6.15
C SER A 475 17.95 20.86 -5.13
N TYR A 476 16.72 20.34 -5.28
CA TYR A 476 15.65 20.61 -4.30
C TYR A 476 15.96 20.10 -2.88
N THR A 477 16.70 19.01 -2.73
CA THR A 477 17.11 18.51 -1.40
C THR A 477 18.30 19.28 -0.81
N GLN A 478 19.23 19.77 -1.63
CA GLN A 478 20.39 20.51 -1.16
C GLN A 478 20.05 21.98 -0.85
N TYR A 479 19.25 22.63 -1.70
CA TYR A 479 18.97 24.08 -1.63
C TYR A 479 18.03 24.47 -0.47
N PHE A 480 17.27 23.53 0.09
CA PHE A 480 16.34 23.78 1.22
C PHE A 480 16.86 23.30 2.59
N LEU A 481 18.09 22.76 2.69
CA LEU A 481 18.61 22.21 3.96
C LEU A 481 19.92 22.84 4.46
N HIS A 482 20.86 23.25 3.60
CA HIS A 482 22.12 23.87 4.05
C HIS A 482 22.64 24.98 3.10
N PRO A 483 22.47 26.27 3.44
CA PRO A 483 22.98 27.40 2.66
C PRO A 483 24.40 27.83 3.07
N THR A 484 25.35 26.88 3.17
CA THR A 484 26.77 27.16 3.47
C THR A 484 27.68 26.13 2.80
N ASP A 485 28.33 26.51 1.69
CA ASP A 485 29.78 26.35 1.47
C ASP A 485 30.16 26.72 0.03
N ALA A 486 31.13 27.64 -0.14
CA ALA A 486 31.46 28.23 -1.44
C ALA A 486 31.98 27.21 -2.47
N ALA A 487 32.67 26.15 -2.01
CA ALA A 487 33.20 25.09 -2.87
C ALA A 487 32.10 24.28 -3.60
N GLY A 488 30.86 24.26 -3.08
CA GLY A 488 29.74 23.60 -3.76
C GLY A 488 29.27 24.34 -5.03
N ILE A 489 29.43 25.65 -5.08
CA ILE A 489 28.91 26.54 -6.13
C ILE A 489 29.74 26.43 -7.42
N GLU A 490 31.03 26.14 -7.30
CA GLU A 490 31.94 26.03 -8.44
C GLU A 490 31.77 24.68 -9.15
N ALA A 491 31.63 23.60 -8.37
CA ALA A 491 31.36 22.25 -8.89
C ALA A 491 29.98 22.12 -9.58
N THR A 492 28.97 22.88 -9.16
CA THR A 492 27.67 22.90 -9.87
C THR A 492 27.78 23.63 -11.23
N LYS A 493 28.59 24.69 -11.34
CA LYS A 493 28.77 25.43 -12.59
C LYS A 493 29.40 24.58 -13.69
N GLU A 494 30.44 23.81 -13.40
CA GLU A 494 31.02 22.89 -14.40
C GLU A 494 30.03 21.79 -14.82
N ALA A 495 29.28 21.23 -13.86
CA ALA A 495 28.32 20.16 -14.12
C ALA A 495 27.15 20.60 -15.02
N GLU A 496 26.64 21.83 -14.86
CA GLU A 496 25.55 22.34 -15.71
C GLU A 496 26.05 22.82 -17.09
N ILE A 497 27.26 23.40 -17.19
CA ILE A 497 27.86 23.75 -18.50
C ILE A 497 28.08 22.49 -19.36
N ALA A 498 28.54 21.39 -18.75
CA ALA A 498 28.70 20.11 -19.45
C ALA A 498 27.37 19.57 -20.04
N CYS A 499 26.22 19.97 -19.51
CA CYS A 499 24.91 19.53 -20.01
C CYS A 499 24.49 20.20 -21.33
N ILE A 500 25.14 21.32 -21.72
CA ILE A 500 24.82 22.04 -22.96
C ILE A 500 25.49 21.39 -24.18
N ASN A 501 26.62 20.70 -23.99
CA ASN A 501 27.47 20.19 -25.08
C ASN A 501 27.16 18.74 -25.52
N ILE A 502 26.16 18.07 -24.93
CA ILE A 502 25.74 16.70 -25.28
C ILE A 502 24.24 16.70 -25.68
N GLY A 503 23.82 17.77 -26.35
CA GLY A 503 22.46 17.98 -26.84
C GLY A 503 22.47 18.66 -28.21
N GLY A 504 22.93 17.92 -29.22
CA GLY A 504 22.94 18.28 -30.64
C GLY A 504 22.63 17.05 -31.48
#